data_AF-A0A820GLK4-F1
#
_entry.id   AF-A0A820GLK4-F1
#
_cell.length_a   1.000
_cell.length_b   1.000
_cell.length_c   1.000
_cell.angle_alpha   90.00
_cell.angle_beta   90.00
_cell.angle_gamma   90.00
#
_symmetry.space_group_name_H-M   'P 1'
#
loop_
_entity.id
_entity.type
_entity.pdbx_description
1 polymer ?
#
loop_
_entity_poly.entity_id
_entity_poly.type
_entity_poly.pdbx_seq_one_letter_code
_entity_poly.pdbx_strand_id
1 'polypeptide(L)'
;RAIEFYEQCLRIEEANSIPKQLTIGKFLEDLSDIKQIQLQYESSLAYELNCLLMREKVLPPDHQDIGKNLSDIGLCYEHLNQRKLALGYYERALVVYKQCPLATDNRRTIESKIEELSMEMNQLNI
;
A
#
# COMPACT_ATOMS: atom_id res chain seq x y z
N ARG A 1 -0.53 -14.68 -12.63
CA ARG A 1 -1.81 -15.28 -12.17
C ARG A 1 -2.84 -14.25 -11.68
N ALA A 2 -2.60 -13.37 -10.71
CA ALA A 2 -3.62 -12.35 -10.35
C ALA A 2 -3.77 -11.23 -11.38
N ILE A 3 -2.66 -10.77 -11.98
CA ILE A 3 -2.69 -9.81 -13.11
C ILE A 3 -3.37 -10.43 -14.35
N GLU A 4 -3.16 -11.73 -14.60
CA GLU A 4 -3.87 -12.44 -15.67
C GLU A 4 -5.38 -12.59 -15.37
N PHE A 5 -5.77 -12.78 -14.10
CA PHE A 5 -7.17 -12.72 -13.68
C PHE A 5 -7.75 -11.30 -13.83
N TYR A 6 -6.96 -10.27 -13.51
CA TYR A 6 -7.29 -8.85 -13.72
C TYR A 6 -7.49 -8.51 -15.20
N GLU A 7 -6.61 -8.96 -16.09
CA GLU A 7 -6.73 -8.79 -17.55
C GLU A 7 -7.90 -9.62 -18.13
N GLN A 8 -8.19 -10.79 -17.58
CA GLN A 8 -9.37 -11.59 -17.96
C GLN A 8 -10.69 -10.93 -17.52
N CYS A 9 -10.74 -10.34 -16.32
CA CYS A 9 -11.92 -9.64 -15.82
C CYS A 9 -12.15 -8.26 -16.47
N LEU A 10 -11.11 -7.61 -16.99
CA LEU A 10 -11.17 -6.31 -17.68
C LEU A 10 -11.78 -6.35 -19.09
N ARG A 11 -12.00 -7.54 -19.66
CA ARG A 11 -12.54 -7.68 -21.03
C ARG A 11 -14.04 -7.40 -21.18
N ILE A 12 -14.74 -7.01 -20.11
CA ILE A 12 -16.17 -6.67 -20.16
C ILE A 12 -16.30 -5.18 -19.82
N GLU A 13 -17.06 -4.42 -20.63
CA GLU A 13 -17.28 -2.96 -20.46
C GLU A 13 -17.76 -2.55 -19.04
N GLU A 14 -18.31 -3.50 -18.26
CA GLU A 14 -18.72 -3.35 -16.86
C GLU A 14 -17.56 -3.34 -15.83
N ALA A 15 -16.31 -3.58 -16.25
CA ALA A 15 -15.11 -3.49 -15.38
C ALA A 15 -14.76 -2.04 -14.98
N ASN A 16 -15.39 -1.04 -15.60
CA ASN A 16 -15.15 0.38 -15.33
C ASN A 16 -16.01 0.96 -14.19
N SER A 17 -16.88 0.16 -13.57
CA SER A 17 -17.70 0.63 -12.45
C SER A 17 -16.86 0.79 -11.17
N ILE A 18 -16.91 1.97 -10.55
CA ILE A 18 -16.22 2.30 -9.29
C ILE A 18 -16.45 1.22 -8.21
N PRO A 19 -17.70 0.78 -7.90
CA PRO A 19 -17.96 -0.32 -6.96
C PRO A 19 -17.19 -1.61 -7.23
N LYS A 20 -16.99 -1.99 -8.49
CA LYS A 20 -16.29 -3.23 -8.86
C LYS A 20 -14.79 -3.09 -8.67
N GLN A 21 -14.21 -1.94 -9.03
CA GLN A 21 -12.79 -1.66 -8.80
C GLN A 21 -12.43 -1.65 -7.32
N LEU A 22 -13.29 -1.06 -6.47
CA LEU A 22 -13.12 -1.10 -5.03
C LEU A 22 -13.24 -2.52 -4.45
N THR A 23 -14.15 -3.34 -4.99
CA THR A 23 -14.28 -4.75 -4.61
C THR A 23 -13.01 -5.55 -4.96
N ILE A 24 -12.44 -5.33 -6.15
CA ILE A 24 -11.19 -5.98 -6.56
C ILE A 24 -10.03 -5.51 -5.68
N GLY A 25 -9.96 -4.21 -5.35
CA GLY A 25 -8.96 -3.67 -4.43
C GLY A 25 -8.95 -4.39 -3.08
N LYS A 26 -10.13 -4.59 -2.47
CA LYS A 26 -10.26 -5.36 -1.22
C LYS A 26 -9.76 -6.80 -1.36
N PHE A 27 -10.09 -7.48 -2.46
CA PHE A 27 -9.60 -8.83 -2.68
C PHE A 27 -8.07 -8.91 -2.82
N LEU A 28 -7.45 -7.91 -3.47
CA LEU A 28 -5.99 -7.84 -3.54
C LEU A 28 -5.34 -7.58 -2.18
N GLU A 29 -5.98 -6.77 -1.34
CA GLU A 29 -5.56 -6.53 0.04
C GLU A 29 -5.63 -7.83 0.87
N ASP A 30 -6.72 -8.58 0.80
CA ASP A 30 -6.84 -9.89 1.47
C ASP A 30 -5.73 -10.87 1.00
N LEU A 31 -5.43 -10.87 -0.30
CA LEU A 31 -4.34 -11.69 -0.85
C LEU A 31 -2.96 -11.22 -0.39
N SER A 32 -2.76 -9.91 -0.26
CA SER A 32 -1.53 -9.30 0.28
C SER A 32 -1.31 -9.75 1.72
N ASP A 33 -2.33 -9.63 2.57
CA ASP A 33 -2.27 -10.04 3.98
C ASP A 33 -1.90 -11.53 4.12
N ILE A 34 -2.51 -12.40 3.30
CA ILE A 34 -2.16 -13.82 3.25
C ILE A 34 -0.68 -14.02 2.86
N LYS A 35 -0.16 -13.20 1.92
CA LYS A 35 1.24 -13.29 1.51
C LYS A 35 2.20 -12.78 2.58
N GLN A 36 1.85 -11.74 3.31
CA GLN A 36 2.65 -11.26 4.44
C GLN A 36 2.74 -12.31 5.54
N ILE A 37 1.63 -12.97 5.88
CA ILE A 37 1.62 -14.10 6.84
C ILE A 37 2.53 -15.24 6.37
N GLN A 38 2.61 -15.46 5.05
CA GLN A 38 3.51 -16.45 4.44
C GLN A 38 4.95 -15.95 4.26
N LEU A 39 5.28 -14.73 4.72
CA LEU A 39 6.58 -14.07 4.53
C LEU A 39 6.97 -13.89 3.05
N GLN A 40 5.99 -13.86 2.14
CA GLN A 40 6.17 -13.70 0.70
C GLN A 40 6.02 -12.22 0.29
N TYR A 41 6.94 -11.39 0.75
CA TYR A 41 6.84 -9.93 0.65
C TYR A 41 6.90 -9.40 -0.79
N GLU A 42 7.59 -10.05 -1.72
CA GLU A 42 7.59 -9.65 -3.14
C GLU A 42 6.20 -9.86 -3.79
N SER A 43 5.52 -10.95 -3.41
CA SER A 43 4.17 -11.22 -3.89
C SER A 43 3.15 -10.27 -3.26
N SER A 44 3.30 -10.01 -1.96
CA SER A 44 2.52 -9.00 -1.23
C SER A 44 2.65 -7.64 -1.88
N LEU A 45 3.88 -7.20 -2.14
CA LEU A 45 4.19 -5.93 -2.80
C LEU A 45 3.51 -5.81 -4.16
N ALA A 46 3.51 -6.88 -4.96
CA ALA A 46 2.82 -6.88 -6.25
C ALA A 46 1.30 -6.67 -6.09
N TYR A 47 0.66 -7.27 -5.08
CA TYR A 47 -0.77 -7.07 -4.82
C TYR A 47 -1.07 -5.66 -4.32
N GLU A 48 -0.27 -5.14 -3.39
CA GLU A 48 -0.45 -3.79 -2.87
C GLU A 48 -0.30 -2.71 -3.94
N LEU A 49 0.70 -2.82 -4.83
CA LEU A 49 0.90 -1.87 -5.93
C LEU A 49 -0.28 -1.86 -6.91
N ASN A 50 -0.85 -3.04 -7.21
CA ASN A 50 -2.04 -3.12 -8.04
C ASN A 50 -3.28 -2.52 -7.34
N CYS A 51 -3.42 -2.78 -6.03
CA CYS A 51 -4.50 -2.21 -5.22
C CYS A 51 -4.43 -0.68 -5.17
N LEU A 52 -3.24 -0.13 -4.92
CA LEU A 52 -2.97 1.31 -4.94
C LEU A 52 -3.34 1.94 -6.29
N LEU A 53 -2.91 1.34 -7.40
CA LEU A 53 -3.21 1.86 -8.74
C LEU A 53 -4.71 1.91 -9.04
N MET A 54 -5.51 0.96 -8.53
CA MET A 54 -6.95 1.02 -8.65
C MET A 54 -7.55 2.11 -7.75
N ARG A 55 -7.15 2.16 -6.48
CA ARG A 55 -7.65 3.13 -5.51
C ARG A 55 -7.34 4.57 -5.91
N GLU A 56 -6.13 4.87 -6.40
CA GLU A 56 -5.76 6.20 -6.90
C GLU A 56 -6.60 6.65 -8.11
N LYS A 57 -7.19 5.73 -8.87
CA LYS A 57 -8.08 6.06 -10.01
C LYS A 57 -9.50 6.42 -9.60
N VAL A 58 -9.99 5.88 -8.48
CA VAL A 58 -11.42 5.98 -8.12
C VAL A 58 -11.70 6.67 -6.79
N LEU A 59 -10.70 6.80 -5.93
CA LEU A 59 -10.83 7.45 -4.64
C LEU A 59 -10.21 8.85 -4.65
N PRO A 60 -10.71 9.78 -3.83
CA PRO A 60 -10.01 11.02 -3.53
C PRO A 60 -8.59 10.76 -3.02
N PRO A 61 -7.61 11.64 -3.32
CA PRO A 61 -6.21 11.43 -2.96
C PRO A 61 -5.94 11.40 -1.45
N ASP A 62 -6.83 11.97 -0.64
CA ASP A 62 -6.79 12.00 0.83
C ASP A 62 -7.55 10.82 1.47
N HIS A 63 -8.02 9.86 0.67
CA HIS A 63 -8.77 8.71 1.19
C HIS A 63 -7.87 7.79 2.02
N GLN A 64 -8.32 7.42 3.22
CA GLN A 64 -7.54 6.62 4.17
C GLN A 64 -7.02 5.30 3.60
N ASP A 65 -7.79 4.63 2.73
CA ASP A 65 -7.39 3.38 2.08
C ASP A 65 -6.12 3.53 1.23
N ILE A 66 -5.92 4.69 0.58
CA ILE A 66 -4.67 4.99 -0.16
C ILE A 66 -3.50 5.04 0.82
N GLY A 67 -3.69 5.71 1.96
CA GLY A 67 -2.69 5.76 3.04
C GLY A 67 -2.36 4.36 3.58
N LYS A 68 -3.36 3.48 3.70
CA LYS A 68 -3.16 2.09 4.13
C LYS A 68 -2.29 1.32 3.15
N ASN A 69 -2.64 1.31 1.85
CA ASN A 69 -1.82 0.61 0.85
C ASN A 69 -0.37 1.13 0.83
N LEU A 70 -0.18 2.45 0.88
CA LEU A 70 1.16 3.03 0.91
C LEU A 70 1.96 2.57 2.14
N SER A 71 1.29 2.43 3.29
CA SER A 71 1.90 1.90 4.51
C SER A 71 2.29 0.43 4.36
N ASP A 72 1.40 -0.39 3.79
CA ASP A 72 1.64 -1.83 3.58
C ASP A 72 2.73 -2.08 2.54
N ILE A 73 2.85 -1.21 1.53
CA ILE A 73 3.98 -1.20 0.59
C ILE A 73 5.28 -0.87 1.32
N GLY A 74 5.27 0.13 2.21
CA GLY A 74 6.41 0.48 3.05
C GLY A 74 6.89 -0.73 3.87
N LEU A 75 5.95 -1.44 4.52
CA LEU A 75 6.22 -2.65 5.28
C LEU A 75 6.84 -3.76 4.42
N CYS A 76 6.31 -3.98 3.21
CA CYS A 76 6.88 -4.95 2.27
C CYS A 76 8.34 -4.60 1.95
N TYR A 77 8.64 -3.34 1.63
CA TYR A 77 10.01 -2.93 1.34
C TYR A 77 10.95 -3.03 2.54
N GLU A 78 10.45 -2.80 3.75
CA GLU A 78 11.22 -2.96 4.98
C GLU A 78 11.66 -4.42 5.17
N HIS A 79 10.73 -5.36 5.03
CA HIS A 79 11.04 -6.80 5.10
C HIS A 79 11.93 -7.28 3.95
N LEU A 80 11.90 -6.59 2.80
CA LEU A 80 12.81 -6.83 1.68
C LEU A 80 14.18 -6.13 1.85
N ASN A 81 14.46 -5.52 3.00
CA ASN A 81 15.67 -4.76 3.30
C ASN A 81 15.90 -3.53 2.39
N GLN A 82 14.86 -3.05 1.72
CA GLN A 82 14.90 -1.88 0.84
C GLN A 82 14.47 -0.61 1.60
N ARG A 83 15.23 -0.27 2.65
CA ARG A 83 14.90 0.80 3.62
C ARG A 83 14.58 2.15 2.98
N LYS A 84 15.36 2.58 1.97
CA LYS A 84 15.14 3.86 1.27
C LYS A 84 13.77 3.92 0.58
N LEU A 85 13.34 2.80 0.00
CA LEU A 85 12.02 2.71 -0.64
C LEU A 85 10.93 2.66 0.43
N ALA A 86 11.11 1.85 1.49
CA ALA A 86 10.18 1.78 2.61
C ALA A 86 9.89 3.18 3.19
N LEU A 87 10.95 3.95 3.48
CA LEU A 87 10.85 5.31 4.00
C LEU A 87 10.03 6.21 3.08
N GLY A 88 10.32 6.22 1.77
CA GLY A 88 9.57 7.04 0.81
C GLY A 88 8.08 6.68 0.73
N TYR A 89 7.72 5.40 0.88
CA TYR A 89 6.32 4.97 0.92
C TYR A 89 5.62 5.35 2.22
N TYR A 90 6.28 5.22 3.37
CA TYR A 90 5.76 5.69 4.64
C TYR A 90 5.57 7.22 4.66
N GLU A 91 6.50 7.99 4.09
CA GLU A 91 6.34 9.44 3.94
C GLU A 91 5.11 9.81 3.10
N ARG A 92 4.89 9.11 1.98
CA ARG A 92 3.67 9.29 1.17
C ARG A 92 2.41 8.92 1.95
N ALA A 93 2.41 7.83 2.71
CA ALA A 93 1.30 7.46 3.58
C ALA A 93 0.99 8.55 4.62
N LEU A 94 2.04 9.13 5.22
CA LEU A 94 1.90 10.21 6.19
C LEU A 94 1.25 11.46 5.59
N VAL A 95 1.57 11.81 4.34
CA VAL A 95 0.91 12.93 3.64
C VAL A 95 -0.59 12.68 3.52
N VAL A 96 -1.02 11.48 3.12
CA VAL A 96 -2.43 11.11 3.02
C VAL A 96 -3.11 11.18 4.40
N TYR A 97 -2.51 10.58 5.43
CA TYR A 97 -3.09 10.57 6.77
C TYR A 97 -3.14 11.96 7.43
N LYS A 98 -2.25 12.88 7.06
CA LYS A 98 -2.34 14.28 7.50
C LYS A 98 -3.52 15.02 6.87
N GLN A 99 -3.91 14.63 5.65
CA GLN A 99 -5.04 15.21 4.93
C GLN A 99 -6.37 14.56 5.33
N CYS A 100 -6.35 13.36 5.92
CA CYS A 100 -7.53 12.64 6.39
C CYS A 100 -7.77 12.83 7.92
N PRO A 101 -8.75 13.64 8.36
CA PRO A 101 -8.95 13.96 9.79
C PRO A 101 -9.27 12.75 10.68
N LEU A 102 -9.78 11.66 10.09
CA LEU A 102 -10.24 10.46 10.82
C LEU A 102 -9.12 9.42 11.03
N ALA A 103 -7.94 9.61 10.42
CA ALA A 103 -6.87 8.61 10.41
C ALA A 103 -5.77 8.86 11.48
N THR A 104 -6.16 9.35 12.66
CA THR A 104 -5.20 9.81 13.69
C THR A 104 -4.28 8.70 14.22
N ASP A 105 -4.80 7.49 14.39
CA ASP A 105 -4.01 6.36 14.90
C ASP A 105 -3.00 5.87 13.85
N ASN A 106 -3.43 5.75 12.59
CA ASN A 106 -2.55 5.39 11.48
C ASN A 106 -1.42 6.41 11.31
N ARG A 107 -1.73 7.71 11.47
CA ARG A 107 -0.73 8.79 11.40
C ARG A 107 0.41 8.57 12.40
N ARG A 108 0.07 8.31 13.67
CA ARG A 108 1.06 8.14 14.75
C ARG A 108 1.94 6.91 14.52
N THR A 109 1.35 5.80 14.07
CA THR A 109 2.09 4.58 13.75
C THR A 109 3.11 4.82 12.64
N ILE A 110 2.72 5.53 11.57
CA ILE A 110 3.63 5.85 10.46
C ILE A 110 4.71 6.85 10.86
N GLU A 111 4.39 7.85 11.68
CA GLU A 111 5.39 8.79 12.22
C GLU A 111 6.50 8.02 12.97
N SER A 112 6.12 7.09 13.85
CA SER A 112 7.09 6.23 14.56
C SER A 112 7.95 5.39 13.61
N LYS A 113 7.35 4.88 12.53
CA LYS A 113 8.06 4.02 11.56
C LYS A 113 9.08 4.79 10.71
N ILE A 114 8.73 6.02 10.32
CA ILE A 114 9.63 6.95 9.65
C ILE A 114 10.81 7.31 10.55
N GLU A 115 10.54 7.62 11.82
CA GLU A 115 11.59 7.93 12.80
C GLU A 115 12.55 6.76 13.00
N GLU A 116 12.03 5.55 13.20
CA GLU A 116 12.81 4.31 13.35
C GLU A 116 13.76 4.09 12.16
N LEU A 117 13.22 4.07 10.93
CA LEU A 117 14.03 3.84 9.73
C LEU A 117 15.04 4.97 9.49
N SER A 118 14.68 6.21 9.77
CA SER A 118 15.59 7.35 9.63
C SER A 118 16.77 7.24 10.60
N MET A 119 16.51 6.83 11.85
CA MET A 119 17.57 6.59 12.83
C MET A 119 18.49 5.44 12.43
N GLU A 120 17.94 4.31 11.98
CA GLU A 120 18.74 3.18 11.50
C GLU A 120 19.64 3.58 10.33
N MET A 121 19.11 4.31 9.35
CA MET A 121 19.89 4.74 8.18
C MET A 121 21.02 5.70 8.58
N ASN A 122 20.76 6.64 9.49
CA ASN A 122 21.77 7.57 10.00
C ASN A 122 22.88 6.85 10.78
N GLN A 123 22.55 5.82 11.58
CA GLN A 123 23.56 5.03 12.31
C GLN A 123 24.44 4.19 11.37
N LEU A 124 23.93 3.82 10.20
CA LEU A 124 24.63 3.01 9.21
C LEU A 124 25.42 3.83 8.17
N ASN A 125 25.38 5.18 8.21
CA ASN A 125 25.99 6.09 7.21
C ASN A 125 25.55 5.79 5.75
N ILE A 126 24.28 5.42 5.50
CA ILE A 126 23.75 5.05 4.16
C ILE A 126 22.68 6.03 3.68
#